data_AF-A0A2T0JIK1-F1
#
_entry.id   AF-A0A2T0JIK1-F1
#
_cell.length_a   1.000
_cell.length_b   1.000
_cell.length_c   1.000
_cell.angle_alpha   90.00
_cell.angle_beta   90.00
_cell.angle_gamma   90.00
#
_symmetry.space_group_name_H-M   'P 1'
#
loop_
_entity.id
_entity.type
_entity.pdbx_description
1 polymer ?
#
loop_
_entity_poly.entity_id
_entity_poly.type
_entity_poly.pdbx_seq_one_letter_code
_entity_poly.pdbx_strand_id
1 'polypeptide(L)'
;MTSLTLPVAEHYHAGGSAGPAGENSAECACGVTYAGFDTHREARQMLEQHIKAETKAKPVALLETGDWIDTGSLSQEFEGPAVVRYVETYEEPGYPVPYTLVVFGDNLYGPASHRWPATTTARLLTEAEIEKVREGQRREQLARQFEQLAEFARRTDIPFPDSEQLHFTLDTRAEVEAVAKSLGLEATARWSDGLQVSWPKGRQSYDDGLYVLWHTSEKAPVEPVVEASPEAVAVEHSEKCEGQDSDRPCDLKCPVRDAAEASR
;
A
#
# COMPACT_ATOMS: atom_id res chain seq x y z
N MET A 1 -11.17 23.22 -40.11
CA MET A 1 -10.88 22.70 -38.77
C MET A 1 -10.31 23.85 -37.96
N THR A 2 -11.15 24.50 -37.17
CA THR A 2 -10.71 25.60 -36.28
C THR A 2 -10.22 24.94 -35.01
N SER A 3 -8.91 25.01 -34.75
CA SER A 3 -8.33 24.47 -33.52
C SER A 3 -8.85 25.29 -32.34
N LEU A 4 -9.71 24.70 -31.50
CA LEU A 4 -10.15 25.31 -30.26
C LEU A 4 -9.01 25.22 -29.25
N THR A 5 -8.20 26.27 -29.16
CA THR A 5 -7.23 26.41 -28.08
C THR A 5 -7.98 26.84 -26.83
N LEU A 6 -8.43 25.88 -26.03
CA LEU A 6 -8.92 26.16 -24.69
C LEU A 6 -7.74 26.68 -23.86
N PRO A 7 -7.81 27.87 -23.24
CA PRO A 7 -6.75 28.33 -22.37
C PRO A 7 -6.65 27.36 -21.20
N VAL A 8 -5.55 26.63 -21.11
CA VAL A 8 -5.20 25.91 -19.89
C VAL A 8 -4.85 26.98 -18.88
N ALA A 9 -5.66 27.10 -17.83
CA ALA A 9 -5.35 28.03 -16.75
C ALA A 9 -4.01 27.60 -16.13
N GLU A 10 -3.03 28.50 -16.11
CA GLU A 10 -1.79 28.25 -15.39
C GLU A 10 -2.06 28.41 -13.89
N HIS A 11 -1.65 27.44 -13.08
CA HIS A 11 -1.83 27.47 -11.63
C HIS A 11 -0.51 27.82 -10.96
N TYR A 12 -0.38 29.07 -10.51
CA TYR A 12 0.74 29.55 -9.71
C TYR A 12 0.23 30.55 -8.65
N HIS A 13 1.07 30.84 -7.65
CA HIS A 13 0.76 31.85 -6.63
C HIS A 13 0.81 33.24 -7.26
N ALA A 14 -0.35 33.86 -7.46
CA ALA A 14 -0.50 35.14 -8.15
C ALA A 14 -0.51 36.33 -7.18
N GLY A 15 -0.93 36.13 -5.93
CA GLY A 15 -1.03 37.20 -4.94
C GLY A 15 -1.55 36.74 -3.59
N GLY A 16 -1.87 37.67 -2.69
CA GLY A 16 -2.41 37.39 -1.36
C GLY A 16 -2.20 38.55 -0.40
N SER A 17 -2.78 38.45 0.80
CA SER A 17 -2.60 39.40 1.89
C SER A 17 -1.94 38.75 3.10
N ALA A 18 -1.02 39.50 3.73
CA ALA A 18 -0.51 39.20 5.07
C ALA A 18 -1.07 40.25 6.03
N GLY A 19 -1.96 39.84 6.92
CA GLY A 19 -2.72 40.70 7.83
C GLY A 19 -2.76 40.14 9.25
N PRO A 20 -3.49 40.78 10.18
CA PRO A 20 -3.78 40.20 11.49
C PRO A 20 -4.55 38.87 11.35
N ALA A 21 -4.73 38.16 12.46
CA ALA A 21 -5.46 36.89 12.47
C ALA A 21 -6.86 37.05 11.84
N GLY A 22 -7.22 36.12 10.94
CA GLY A 22 -8.45 36.17 10.15
C GLY A 22 -8.39 37.03 8.88
N GLU A 23 -7.31 37.78 8.62
CA GLU A 23 -7.19 38.67 7.44
C GLU A 23 -6.14 38.18 6.42
N ASN A 24 -5.53 37.02 6.65
CA ASN A 24 -4.53 36.47 5.74
C ASN A 24 -5.20 35.75 4.56
N SER A 25 -4.60 35.91 3.37
CA SER A 25 -5.06 35.24 2.15
C SER A 25 -3.92 34.88 1.19
N ALA A 26 -4.19 33.94 0.29
CA ALA A 26 -3.33 33.56 -0.84
C ALA A 26 -4.19 33.29 -2.08
N GLU A 27 -3.75 33.76 -3.24
CA GLU A 27 -4.49 33.77 -4.50
C GLU A 27 -3.74 33.00 -5.60
N CYS A 28 -4.48 32.16 -6.33
CA CYS A 28 -4.00 31.45 -7.50
C CYS A 28 -4.27 32.28 -8.77
N ALA A 29 -3.42 32.15 -9.78
CA ALA A 29 -3.61 32.77 -11.09
C ALA A 29 -4.91 32.36 -11.80
N CYS A 30 -5.52 31.23 -11.42
CA CYS A 30 -6.83 30.83 -11.90
C CYS A 30 -8.01 31.60 -11.26
N GLY A 31 -7.74 32.55 -10.34
CA GLY A 31 -8.73 33.38 -9.65
C GLY A 31 -9.27 32.80 -8.35
N VAL A 32 -8.77 31.65 -7.89
CA VAL A 32 -9.12 31.07 -6.59
C VAL A 32 -8.36 31.78 -5.47
N THR A 33 -9.08 32.29 -4.47
CA THR A 33 -8.50 32.94 -3.29
C THR A 33 -8.85 32.19 -2.02
N TYR A 34 -7.84 31.79 -1.27
CA TYR A 34 -7.94 31.24 0.08
C TYR A 34 -7.76 32.37 1.09
N ALA A 35 -8.83 32.84 1.71
CA ALA A 35 -8.83 33.94 2.68
C ALA A 35 -9.42 33.52 4.03
N GLY A 36 -9.20 34.34 5.07
CA GLY A 36 -9.76 34.11 6.40
C GLY A 36 -8.85 33.33 7.36
N PHE A 37 -7.56 33.19 7.04
CA PHE A 37 -6.64 32.41 7.84
C PHE A 37 -5.97 33.26 8.93
N ASP A 38 -5.66 32.63 10.06
CA ASP A 38 -4.94 33.27 11.17
C ASP A 38 -3.49 33.59 10.78
N THR A 39 -2.92 32.80 9.86
CA THR A 39 -1.59 33.04 9.33
C THR A 39 -1.54 32.95 7.80
N HIS A 40 -0.68 33.77 7.19
CA HIS A 40 -0.42 33.69 5.75
C HIS A 40 0.16 32.32 5.32
N ARG A 41 0.86 31.63 6.23
CA ARG A 41 1.40 30.29 5.99
C ARG A 41 0.29 29.27 5.72
N GLU A 42 -0.80 29.31 6.49
CA GLU A 42 -1.92 28.38 6.31
C GLU A 42 -2.66 28.65 4.99
N ALA A 43 -2.93 29.92 4.67
CA ALA A 43 -3.53 30.30 3.38
C ALA A 43 -2.67 29.81 2.21
N ARG A 44 -1.35 29.99 2.30
CA ARG A 44 -0.41 29.52 1.28
C ARG A 44 -0.36 28.00 1.19
N GLN A 45 -0.46 27.28 2.31
CA GLN A 45 -0.51 25.81 2.29
C GLN A 45 -1.75 25.29 1.55
N MET A 46 -2.91 25.93 1.74
CA MET A 46 -4.12 25.59 0.99
C MET A 46 -3.96 25.89 -0.51
N LEU A 47 -3.36 27.03 -0.85
CA LEU A 47 -3.04 27.37 -2.24
C LEU A 47 -2.06 26.37 -2.88
N GLU A 48 -1.01 25.96 -2.17
CA GLU A 48 -0.05 24.98 -2.67
C GLU A 48 -0.71 23.60 -2.90
N GLN A 49 -1.65 23.20 -2.04
CA GLN A 49 -2.46 21.99 -2.26
C GLN A 49 -3.34 22.12 -3.51
N HIS A 50 -3.98 23.28 -3.72
CA HIS A 50 -4.76 23.56 -4.91
C HIS A 50 -3.90 23.50 -6.18
N ILE A 51 -2.79 24.22 -6.23
CA ILE A 51 -1.87 24.20 -7.38
C ILE A 51 -1.41 22.77 -7.66
N LYS A 52 -1.07 21.99 -6.63
CA LYS A 52 -0.65 20.59 -6.80
C LYS A 52 -1.77 19.68 -7.30
N ALA A 53 -3.03 19.98 -6.99
CA ALA A 53 -4.18 19.24 -7.47
C ALA A 53 -4.50 19.60 -8.93
N GLU A 54 -4.56 20.90 -9.24
CA GLU A 54 -4.93 21.39 -10.57
C GLU A 54 -3.83 21.18 -11.62
N THR A 55 -2.55 21.20 -11.24
CA THR A 55 -1.46 20.80 -12.14
C THR A 55 -1.54 19.33 -12.58
N LYS A 56 -2.34 18.52 -11.86
CA LYS A 56 -2.67 17.15 -12.24
C LYS A 56 -4.01 17.04 -12.95
N ALA A 57 -4.79 18.12 -13.10
CA ALA A 57 -6.05 18.11 -13.82
C ALA A 57 -5.79 18.43 -15.29
N LYS A 58 -6.35 17.62 -16.19
CA LYS A 58 -6.25 17.83 -17.63
C LYS A 58 -7.65 17.69 -18.24
N PRO A 59 -8.16 18.67 -19.00
CA PRO A 59 -9.42 18.52 -19.72
C PRO A 59 -9.41 17.24 -20.58
N VAL A 60 -10.51 16.50 -20.59
CA VAL A 60 -10.61 15.22 -21.32
C VAL A 60 -10.34 15.39 -22.82
N ALA A 61 -10.74 16.53 -23.40
CA ALA A 61 -10.47 16.85 -24.80
C ALA A 61 -8.98 17.04 -25.14
N LEU A 62 -8.13 17.24 -24.13
CA LEU A 62 -6.69 17.39 -24.28
C LEU A 62 -5.93 16.10 -23.94
N LEU A 63 -6.60 15.05 -23.46
CA LEU A 63 -5.95 13.78 -23.14
C LEU A 63 -5.29 13.17 -24.39
N GLU A 64 -4.19 12.49 -24.18
CA GLU A 64 -3.42 11.81 -25.22
C GLU A 64 -3.37 10.30 -24.95
N THR A 65 -3.21 9.51 -26.01
CA THR A 65 -2.93 8.07 -25.87
C THR A 65 -1.66 7.88 -25.05
N GLY A 66 -1.75 7.07 -23.99
CA GLY A 66 -0.66 6.82 -23.04
C GLY A 66 -0.79 7.60 -21.72
N ASP A 67 -1.64 8.62 -21.65
CA ASP A 67 -1.92 9.32 -20.39
C ASP A 67 -2.50 8.33 -19.36
N TRP A 68 -1.98 8.36 -18.13
CA TRP A 68 -2.55 7.61 -17.01
C TRP A 68 -3.48 8.52 -16.24
N ILE A 69 -4.75 8.11 -16.16
CA ILE A 69 -5.81 8.86 -15.49
C ILE A 69 -6.40 8.07 -14.32
N ASP A 70 -6.91 8.80 -13.35
CA ASP A 70 -7.75 8.25 -12.29
C ASP A 70 -9.20 8.32 -12.73
N THR A 71 -9.76 7.18 -13.15
CA THR A 71 -11.12 7.13 -13.69
C THR A 71 -12.18 7.45 -12.64
N GLY A 72 -11.87 7.25 -11.35
CA GLY A 72 -12.74 7.63 -10.24
C GLY A 72 -12.93 9.14 -10.11
N SER A 73 -12.04 9.95 -10.70
CA SER A 73 -12.23 11.41 -10.80
C SER A 73 -13.27 11.81 -11.85
N LEU A 74 -13.57 10.93 -12.79
CA LEU A 74 -14.48 11.19 -13.92
C LEU A 74 -15.87 10.59 -13.75
N SER A 75 -15.98 9.45 -13.06
CA SER A 75 -17.26 8.78 -12.81
C SER A 75 -17.13 7.82 -11.62
N GLN A 76 -18.22 7.63 -10.88
CA GLN A 76 -18.31 6.61 -9.81
C GLN A 76 -18.40 5.19 -10.36
N GLU A 77 -18.73 5.02 -11.65
CA GLU A 77 -18.88 3.71 -12.28
C GLU A 77 -17.53 3.05 -12.59
N PHE A 78 -16.47 3.85 -12.70
CA PHE A 78 -15.12 3.38 -13.00
C PHE A 78 -14.24 3.70 -11.82
N GLU A 79 -13.78 2.66 -11.13
CA GLU A 79 -12.86 2.83 -10.01
C GLU A 79 -11.43 2.51 -10.46
N GLY A 80 -10.56 3.47 -10.24
CA GLY A 80 -9.12 3.26 -10.24
C GLY A 80 -8.37 3.76 -11.48
N PRO A 81 -7.08 3.42 -11.53
CA PRO A 81 -6.15 3.95 -12.51
C PRO A 81 -6.30 3.25 -13.86
N ALA A 82 -6.30 4.02 -14.94
CA ALA A 82 -6.34 3.47 -16.29
C ALA A 82 -5.43 4.24 -17.24
N VAL A 83 -4.93 3.52 -18.25
CA VAL A 83 -4.20 4.13 -19.37
C VAL A 83 -5.18 4.47 -20.48
N VAL A 84 -5.11 5.71 -20.97
CA VAL A 84 -5.85 6.18 -22.14
C VAL A 84 -5.31 5.49 -23.38
N ARG A 85 -6.18 4.80 -24.11
CA ARG A 85 -5.83 4.06 -25.35
C ARG A 85 -6.24 4.83 -26.60
N TYR A 86 -7.36 5.53 -26.54
CA TYR A 86 -7.91 6.30 -27.65
C TYR A 86 -8.73 7.47 -27.13
N VAL A 87 -8.65 8.61 -27.84
CA VAL A 87 -9.39 9.83 -27.53
C VAL A 87 -9.92 10.41 -28.83
N GLU A 88 -11.21 10.73 -28.86
CA GLU A 88 -11.84 11.41 -30.00
C GLU A 88 -12.84 12.46 -29.50
N THR A 89 -12.71 13.69 -29.99
CA THR A 89 -13.64 14.78 -29.68
C THR A 89 -14.56 15.03 -30.87
N TYR A 90 -15.87 15.09 -30.60
CA TYR A 90 -16.92 15.28 -31.60
C TYR A 90 -18.01 16.23 -31.09
N GLU A 91 -18.78 16.80 -32.02
CA GLU A 91 -19.97 17.57 -31.71
C GLU A 91 -21.20 16.65 -31.71
N GLU A 92 -21.98 16.66 -30.62
CA GLU A 92 -23.22 15.88 -30.53
C GLU A 92 -24.43 16.81 -30.77
N PRO A 93 -25.28 16.55 -31.78
CA PRO A 93 -26.44 17.39 -32.05
C PRO A 93 -27.35 17.53 -30.83
N GLY A 94 -27.68 18.77 -30.49
CA GLY A 94 -28.55 19.09 -29.34
C GLY A 94 -27.81 19.38 -28.04
N TYR A 95 -26.48 19.28 -28.01
CA TYR A 95 -25.67 19.63 -26.85
C TYR A 95 -24.89 20.95 -27.04
N PRO A 96 -24.73 21.75 -25.98
CA PRO A 96 -24.08 23.06 -26.08
C PRO A 96 -22.55 23.01 -26.08
N VAL A 97 -21.95 21.84 -25.82
CA VAL A 97 -20.51 21.64 -25.72
C VAL A 97 -20.10 20.36 -26.47
N PRO A 98 -18.90 20.32 -27.06
CA PRO A 98 -18.38 19.09 -27.66
C PRO A 98 -18.18 18.01 -26.58
N TYR A 99 -18.24 16.76 -27.00
CA TYR A 99 -17.99 15.59 -26.16
C TYR A 99 -16.71 14.90 -26.62
N THR A 100 -16.02 14.28 -25.67
CA THR A 100 -14.83 13.48 -25.90
C THR A 100 -15.10 12.04 -25.49
N LEU A 101 -15.01 11.12 -26.46
CA LEU A 101 -14.94 9.69 -26.21
C LEU A 101 -13.52 9.36 -25.78
N VAL A 102 -13.38 8.69 -24.64
CA VAL A 102 -12.11 8.17 -24.14
C VAL A 102 -12.26 6.67 -23.97
N VAL A 103 -11.33 5.91 -24.54
CA VAL A 103 -11.20 4.47 -24.37
C VAL A 103 -10.02 4.20 -23.45
N PHE A 104 -10.22 3.42 -22.40
CA PHE A 104 -9.23 3.18 -21.36
C PHE A 104 -9.36 1.76 -20.79
N GLY A 105 -8.22 1.13 -20.49
CA GLY A 105 -8.17 -0.21 -19.89
C GLY A 105 -8.82 -1.32 -20.74
N ASP A 106 -8.83 -2.53 -20.17
CA ASP A 106 -9.65 -3.66 -20.63
C ASP A 106 -10.52 -4.09 -19.44
N ASN A 107 -11.80 -4.32 -19.68
CA ASN A 107 -12.69 -5.00 -18.74
C ASN A 107 -13.04 -6.40 -19.29
N LEU A 108 -13.84 -7.16 -18.54
CA LEU A 108 -14.28 -8.51 -18.92
C LEU A 108 -14.98 -8.59 -20.29
N TYR A 109 -15.48 -7.48 -20.82
CA TYR A 109 -16.25 -7.39 -22.05
C TYR A 109 -15.51 -6.64 -23.18
N GLY A 110 -14.25 -6.26 -22.97
CA GLY A 110 -13.42 -5.53 -23.94
C GLY A 110 -12.93 -4.17 -23.42
N PRO A 111 -12.49 -3.27 -24.31
CA PRO A 111 -12.02 -1.96 -23.91
C PRO A 111 -13.12 -1.16 -23.21
N ALA A 112 -12.85 -0.67 -22.00
CA ALA A 112 -13.78 0.25 -21.35
C ALA A 112 -13.73 1.59 -22.09
N SER A 113 -14.90 2.21 -22.26
CA SER A 113 -14.99 3.52 -22.88
C SER A 113 -16.11 4.34 -22.28
N HIS A 114 -15.96 5.65 -22.29
CA HIS A 114 -16.99 6.57 -21.83
C HIS A 114 -16.86 7.91 -22.56
N ARG A 115 -17.97 8.64 -22.61
CA ARG A 115 -18.05 9.97 -23.20
C ARG A 115 -18.25 11.01 -22.12
N TRP A 116 -17.44 12.06 -22.16
CA TRP A 116 -17.55 13.19 -21.23
C TRP A 116 -17.64 14.50 -21.99
N PRO A 117 -18.25 15.54 -21.43
CA PRO A 117 -18.09 16.90 -21.94
C PRO A 117 -16.60 17.21 -22.12
N ALA A 118 -16.20 17.81 -23.23
CA ALA A 118 -14.81 18.13 -23.57
C ALA A 118 -14.06 18.92 -22.48
N THR A 119 -14.81 19.69 -21.68
CA THR A 119 -14.32 20.53 -20.58
C THR A 119 -14.20 19.79 -19.25
N THR A 120 -14.69 18.56 -19.13
CA THR A 120 -14.52 17.74 -17.92
C THR A 120 -13.04 17.53 -17.67
N THR A 121 -12.58 17.68 -16.43
CA THR A 121 -11.17 17.50 -16.05
C THR A 121 -10.92 16.10 -15.51
N ALA A 122 -9.95 15.40 -16.11
CA ALA A 122 -9.43 14.14 -15.60
C ALA A 122 -8.20 14.39 -14.72
N ARG A 123 -8.08 13.66 -13.62
CA ARG A 123 -6.85 13.65 -12.82
C ARG A 123 -5.81 12.73 -13.44
N LEU A 124 -4.67 13.27 -13.83
CA LEU A 124 -3.47 12.55 -14.22
C LEU A 124 -2.78 11.92 -13.00
N LEU A 125 -2.26 10.71 -13.20
CA LEU A 125 -1.38 10.05 -12.25
C LEU A 125 0.06 10.53 -12.43
N THR A 126 0.77 10.64 -11.31
CA THR A 126 2.23 10.84 -11.30
C THR A 126 2.96 9.53 -11.58
N GLU A 127 4.23 9.60 -12.00
CA GLU A 127 5.04 8.39 -12.25
C GLU A 127 5.12 7.46 -11.02
N ALA A 128 5.18 8.03 -9.81
CA ALA A 128 5.18 7.24 -8.58
C ALA A 128 3.84 6.50 -8.36
N GLU A 129 2.71 7.12 -8.71
CA GLU A 129 1.40 6.47 -8.67
C GLU A 129 1.31 5.38 -9.74
N ILE A 130 1.78 5.66 -10.97
CA ILE A 130 1.82 4.69 -12.07
C ILE A 130 2.66 3.46 -11.69
N GLU A 131 3.85 3.66 -11.13
CA GLU A 131 4.72 2.56 -10.73
C GLU A 131 4.09 1.68 -9.64
N LYS A 132 3.39 2.29 -8.67
CA LYS A 132 2.63 1.55 -7.65
C LYS A 132 1.54 0.68 -8.28
N VAL A 133 0.88 1.16 -9.33
CA VAL A 133 -0.13 0.38 -10.07
C VAL A 133 0.51 -0.77 -10.82
N ARG A 134 1.62 -0.52 -11.54
CA ARG A 134 2.38 -1.56 -12.24
C ARG A 134 2.92 -2.63 -11.30
N GLU A 135 3.39 -2.25 -10.12
CA GLU A 135 3.79 -3.19 -9.06
C GLU A 135 2.61 -4.05 -8.60
N GLY A 136 1.43 -3.45 -8.39
CA GLY A 136 0.19 -4.20 -8.14
C GLY A 136 -0.13 -5.24 -9.23
N GLN A 137 -0.11 -4.80 -10.49
CA GLN A 137 -0.39 -5.67 -11.65
C GLN A 137 0.62 -6.81 -11.80
N ARG A 138 1.91 -6.54 -11.57
CA ARG A 138 2.97 -7.59 -11.57
C ARG A 138 2.71 -8.65 -10.51
N ARG A 139 2.34 -8.23 -9.29
CA ARG A 139 2.01 -9.16 -8.19
C ARG A 139 0.80 -10.02 -8.52
N GLU A 140 -0.24 -9.44 -9.09
CA GLU A 140 -1.44 -10.17 -9.50
C GLU A 140 -1.17 -11.13 -10.67
N GLN A 141 -0.34 -10.73 -11.65
CA GLN A 141 0.07 -11.63 -12.73
C GLN A 141 0.86 -12.83 -12.20
N LEU A 142 1.79 -12.59 -11.27
CA LEU A 142 2.56 -13.65 -10.63
C LEU A 142 1.65 -14.59 -9.82
N ALA A 143 0.67 -14.05 -9.09
CA ALA A 143 -0.35 -14.82 -8.38
C ALA A 143 -1.10 -15.77 -9.33
N ARG A 144 -1.58 -15.25 -10.47
CA ARG A 144 -2.27 -16.04 -11.51
C ARG A 144 -1.37 -17.14 -12.09
N GLN A 145 -0.09 -16.87 -12.29
CA GLN A 145 0.85 -17.89 -12.78
C GLN A 145 1.01 -19.04 -11.76
N PHE A 146 1.09 -18.73 -10.47
CA PHE A 146 1.12 -19.76 -9.43
C PHE A 146 -0.19 -20.56 -9.35
N GLU A 147 -1.34 -19.90 -9.48
CA GLU A 147 -2.64 -20.58 -9.53
C GLU A 147 -2.74 -21.54 -10.73
N GLN A 148 -2.30 -21.11 -11.91
CA GLN A 148 -2.27 -21.94 -13.11
C GLN A 148 -1.35 -23.15 -12.95
N LEU A 149 -0.18 -22.97 -12.34
CA LEU A 149 0.74 -24.07 -12.03
C LEU A 149 0.11 -25.06 -11.05
N ALA A 150 -0.59 -24.57 -10.03
CA ALA A 150 -1.33 -25.39 -9.09
C ALA A 150 -2.46 -26.18 -9.76
N GLU A 151 -3.19 -25.57 -10.69
CA GLU A 151 -4.23 -26.25 -11.44
C GLU A 151 -3.65 -27.34 -12.36
N PHE A 152 -2.56 -27.03 -13.07
CA PHE A 152 -1.88 -28.00 -13.93
C PHE A 152 -1.39 -29.22 -13.16
N ALA A 153 -0.76 -29.00 -12.00
CA ALA A 153 -0.35 -30.04 -11.07
C ALA A 153 -1.49 -31.00 -10.72
N ARG A 154 -2.65 -30.44 -10.31
CA ARG A 154 -3.84 -31.22 -9.95
C ARG A 154 -4.41 -32.04 -11.09
N ARG A 155 -4.29 -31.59 -12.34
CA ARG A 155 -4.93 -32.24 -13.51
C ARG A 155 -4.11 -33.36 -14.13
N THR A 156 -2.80 -33.38 -13.89
CA THR A 156 -1.86 -34.21 -14.66
C THR A 156 -1.39 -35.47 -13.95
N ASP A 157 -1.85 -35.73 -12.71
CA ASP A 157 -1.35 -36.83 -11.87
C ASP A 157 0.20 -36.83 -11.78
N ILE A 158 0.84 -35.70 -12.06
CA ILE A 158 2.27 -35.53 -11.80
C ILE A 158 2.40 -35.60 -10.30
N PRO A 159 3.15 -36.56 -9.75
CA PRO A 159 3.35 -36.64 -8.31
C PRO A 159 4.06 -35.37 -7.90
N PHE A 160 3.30 -34.46 -7.30
CA PHE A 160 3.91 -33.52 -6.37
C PHE A 160 4.52 -34.37 -5.26
N PRO A 161 5.71 -34.03 -4.75
CA PRO A 161 6.17 -34.65 -3.52
C PRO A 161 5.01 -34.56 -2.51
N ASP A 162 4.78 -35.61 -1.71
CA ASP A 162 3.59 -35.74 -0.83
C ASP A 162 3.36 -34.55 0.13
N SER A 163 4.31 -33.61 0.20
CA SER A 163 4.10 -32.25 0.66
C SER A 163 3.39 -31.40 -0.39
N GLU A 164 2.18 -30.93 -0.10
CA GLU A 164 1.43 -29.89 -0.82
C GLU A 164 2.13 -28.51 -0.87
N GLN A 165 3.46 -28.48 -0.75
CA GLN A 165 4.32 -27.33 -0.59
C GLN A 165 5.37 -27.30 -1.69
N LEU A 166 5.39 -26.23 -2.49
CA LEU A 166 6.53 -25.86 -3.32
C LEU A 166 7.56 -25.14 -2.45
N HIS A 167 8.65 -25.83 -2.14
CA HIS A 167 9.78 -25.24 -1.42
C HIS A 167 10.76 -24.57 -2.38
N PHE A 168 11.00 -23.29 -2.16
CA PHE A 168 12.05 -22.51 -2.77
C PHE A 168 13.06 -22.11 -1.70
N THR A 169 14.25 -22.67 -1.78
CA THR A 169 15.37 -22.26 -0.92
C THR A 169 16.06 -21.06 -1.55
N LEU A 170 16.18 -19.96 -0.81
CA LEU A 170 16.94 -18.77 -1.18
C LEU A 170 18.23 -18.71 -0.35
N ASP A 171 19.27 -18.10 -0.91
CA ASP A 171 20.61 -18.13 -0.35
C ASP A 171 20.69 -17.26 0.91
N THR A 172 19.91 -16.18 0.97
CA THR A 172 20.00 -15.22 2.08
C THR A 172 18.63 -14.86 2.68
N ARG A 173 18.67 -14.43 3.95
CA ARG A 173 17.51 -13.84 4.63
C ARG A 173 16.98 -12.60 3.91
N ALA A 174 17.87 -11.77 3.40
CA ALA A 174 17.51 -10.55 2.69
C ALA A 174 16.67 -10.85 1.43
N GLU A 175 16.96 -11.94 0.73
CA GLU A 175 16.16 -12.39 -0.42
C GLU A 175 14.77 -12.87 -0.01
N VAL A 176 14.66 -13.62 1.10
CA VAL A 176 13.37 -14.04 1.64
C VAL A 176 12.53 -12.83 2.09
N GLU A 177 13.15 -11.84 2.76
CA GLU A 177 12.50 -10.57 3.13
C GLU A 177 12.09 -9.75 1.91
N ALA A 178 12.93 -9.72 0.87
CA ALA A 178 12.61 -9.07 -0.40
C ALA A 178 11.42 -9.74 -1.09
N VAL A 179 11.37 -11.09 -1.08
CA VAL A 179 10.22 -11.85 -1.59
C VAL A 179 8.97 -11.54 -0.77
N ALA A 180 9.02 -11.63 0.56
CA ALA A 180 7.90 -11.24 1.44
C ALA A 180 7.37 -9.83 1.11
N LYS A 181 8.28 -8.85 1.08
CA LYS A 181 7.95 -7.46 0.75
C LYS A 181 7.32 -7.33 -0.63
N SER A 182 7.90 -7.98 -1.64
CA SER A 182 7.40 -7.97 -3.01
C SER A 182 6.01 -8.61 -3.13
N LEU A 183 5.68 -9.56 -2.25
CA LEU A 183 4.39 -10.24 -2.24
C LEU A 183 3.38 -9.58 -1.28
N GLY A 184 3.78 -8.56 -0.52
CA GLY A 184 2.95 -7.95 0.53
C GLY A 184 2.63 -8.92 1.67
N LEU A 185 3.51 -9.91 1.88
CA LEU A 185 3.41 -10.95 2.91
C LEU A 185 4.36 -10.63 4.06
N GLU A 186 4.04 -11.18 5.23
CA GLU A 186 4.93 -11.12 6.38
C GLU A 186 5.85 -12.33 6.37
N ALA A 187 7.16 -12.09 6.54
CA ALA A 187 8.11 -13.16 6.70
C ALA A 187 8.12 -13.61 8.17
N THR A 188 7.82 -14.88 8.42
CA THR A 188 7.77 -15.46 9.76
C THR A 188 9.05 -16.22 10.06
N ALA A 189 9.68 -15.93 11.20
CA ALA A 189 10.78 -16.75 11.71
C ALA A 189 10.22 -18.08 12.23
N ARG A 190 10.81 -19.21 11.83
CA ARG A 190 10.49 -20.54 12.38
C ARG A 190 11.61 -21.00 13.32
N TRP A 191 11.24 -21.84 14.28
CA TRP A 191 11.96 -22.10 15.53
C TRP A 191 13.40 -22.62 15.38
N SER A 192 13.82 -23.10 14.21
CA SER A 192 15.18 -23.63 14.01
C SER A 192 15.84 -23.33 12.66
N ASP A 193 15.08 -23.00 11.60
CA ASP A 193 15.54 -23.20 10.22
C ASP A 193 15.47 -21.96 9.32
N GLY A 194 15.54 -20.76 9.91
CA GLY A 194 15.62 -19.50 9.17
C GLY A 194 14.28 -18.79 8.96
N LEU A 195 14.24 -17.91 7.95
CA LEU A 195 13.09 -17.07 7.65
C LEU A 195 12.19 -17.72 6.60
N GLN A 196 10.87 -17.66 6.77
CA GLN A 196 9.89 -18.30 5.89
C GLN A 196 8.82 -17.31 5.40
N VAL A 197 8.41 -17.45 4.14
CA VAL A 197 7.22 -16.79 3.56
C VAL A 197 6.28 -17.84 3.01
N SER A 198 4.99 -17.75 3.34
CA SER A 198 3.97 -18.71 2.88
C SER A 198 2.90 -18.02 2.04
N TRP A 199 2.58 -18.59 0.88
CA TRP A 199 1.48 -18.14 0.01
C TRP A 199 0.49 -19.30 -0.20
N PRO A 200 -0.85 -19.08 -0.14
CA PRO A 200 -1.55 -17.82 0.15
C PRO A 200 -1.55 -17.45 1.64
N LYS A 201 -1.92 -16.19 1.94
CA LYS A 201 -1.96 -15.62 3.30
C LYS A 201 -3.05 -16.29 4.17
N GLY A 202 -2.75 -17.47 4.71
CA GLY A 202 -3.47 -18.11 5.81
C GLY A 202 -4.65 -19.00 5.43
N ARG A 203 -4.48 -20.31 5.64
CA ARG A 203 -5.12 -21.05 6.73
C ARG A 203 -4.20 -22.22 7.10
N GLN A 204 -3.83 -22.35 8.36
CA GLN A 204 -3.08 -23.50 8.89
C GLN A 204 -3.90 -24.81 8.91
N SER A 205 -4.97 -24.91 8.12
CA SER A 205 -5.68 -26.18 7.96
C SER A 205 -4.99 -26.96 6.85
N TYR A 206 -4.59 -28.18 7.17
CA TYR A 206 -4.00 -29.19 6.29
C TYR A 206 -4.93 -29.66 5.15
N ASP A 207 -5.84 -28.80 4.69
CA ASP A 207 -6.88 -29.13 3.73
C ASP A 207 -6.62 -28.41 2.40
N ASP A 208 -6.13 -29.18 1.42
CA ASP A 208 -6.29 -29.03 -0.03
C ASP A 208 -5.80 -27.72 -0.69
N GLY A 209 -4.58 -27.25 -0.37
CA GLY A 209 -4.00 -26.06 -0.99
C GLY A 209 -2.55 -26.25 -1.45
N LEU A 210 -2.20 -25.78 -2.66
CA LEU A 210 -0.78 -25.62 -3.01
C LEU A 210 -0.20 -24.44 -2.22
N TYR A 211 0.76 -24.72 -1.36
CA TYR A 211 1.51 -23.69 -0.64
C TYR A 211 2.82 -23.41 -1.34
N VAL A 212 3.19 -22.14 -1.45
CA VAL A 212 4.55 -21.79 -1.85
C VAL A 212 5.32 -21.33 -0.62
N LEU A 213 6.41 -22.03 -0.33
CA LEU A 213 7.31 -21.78 0.77
C LEU A 213 8.62 -21.21 0.24
N TRP A 214 8.95 -19.97 0.61
CA TRP A 214 10.31 -19.46 0.44
C TRP A 214 11.02 -19.51 1.78
N HIS A 215 12.18 -20.13 1.86
CA HIS A 215 12.97 -20.16 3.07
C HIS A 215 14.46 -20.06 2.82
N THR A 216 15.22 -19.63 3.83
CA THR A 216 16.69 -19.67 3.83
C THR A 216 17.16 -20.52 5.00
N SER A 217 18.28 -21.22 4.86
CA SER A 217 18.95 -21.90 5.98
C SER A 217 19.83 -20.95 6.81
N GLU A 218 19.94 -19.68 6.39
CA GLU A 218 20.66 -18.65 7.13
C GLU A 218 19.97 -18.43 8.49
N LYS A 219 20.70 -18.75 9.57
CA LYS A 219 20.20 -18.54 10.93
C LYS A 219 19.97 -17.06 11.16
N ALA A 220 18.91 -16.74 11.89
CA ALA A 220 18.72 -15.36 12.37
C ALA A 220 20.00 -14.90 13.07
N PRO A 221 20.44 -13.64 12.87
CA PRO A 221 21.50 -13.09 13.69
C PRO A 221 21.07 -13.27 15.14
N VAL A 222 21.88 -14.04 15.89
CA VAL A 222 21.68 -14.15 17.33
C VAL A 222 21.94 -12.75 17.84
N GLU A 223 20.89 -12.02 18.23
CA GLU A 223 21.08 -10.79 18.99
C GLU A 223 22.00 -11.17 20.15
N PRO A 224 23.15 -10.50 20.33
CA PRO A 224 24.03 -10.82 21.43
C PRO A 224 23.16 -10.72 22.68
N VAL A 225 23.02 -11.84 23.38
CA VAL A 225 22.40 -11.85 24.70
C VAL A 225 23.22 -10.84 25.48
N VAL A 226 22.63 -9.69 25.75
CA VAL A 226 23.20 -8.74 26.69
C VAL A 226 23.18 -9.50 28.00
N GLU A 227 24.29 -10.18 28.33
CA GLU A 227 24.49 -10.73 29.65
C GLU A 227 24.26 -9.56 30.60
N ALA A 228 23.17 -9.63 31.36
CA ALA A 228 22.91 -8.67 32.40
C ALA A 228 24.13 -8.69 33.31
N SER A 229 24.85 -7.55 33.33
CA SER A 229 26.00 -7.36 34.20
C SER A 229 25.60 -7.75 35.64
N PRO A 230 26.35 -8.61 36.33
CA PRO A 230 25.99 -9.11 37.66
C PRO A 230 26.24 -8.07 38.78
N GLU A 231 26.10 -6.78 38.50
CA GLU A 231 26.22 -5.73 39.51
C GLU A 231 24.85 -5.12 39.83
N ALA A 232 24.52 -5.19 41.12
CA ALA A 232 23.39 -4.58 41.82
C ALA A 232 22.03 -5.32 41.79
N VAL A 233 21.99 -6.50 42.43
CA VAL A 233 20.86 -6.83 43.30
C VAL A 233 21.34 -6.76 44.75
N ALA A 234 21.35 -5.54 45.30
CA ALA A 234 21.33 -5.36 46.74
C ALA A 234 19.93 -5.75 47.22
N VAL A 235 19.81 -6.96 47.75
CA VAL A 235 18.61 -7.40 48.47
C VAL A 235 18.60 -6.66 49.81
N GLU A 236 17.93 -5.51 49.87
CA GLU A 236 17.48 -4.98 51.16
C GLU A 236 16.32 -5.85 51.66
N HIS A 237 16.67 -6.77 52.57
CA HIS A 237 15.72 -7.33 53.52
C HIS A 237 15.14 -6.18 54.36
N SER A 238 13.91 -5.77 54.08
CA SER A 238 13.09 -5.07 55.07
C SER A 238 11.92 -5.97 55.47
N GLU A 239 12.05 -6.53 56.67
CA GLU A 239 10.97 -7.10 57.44
C GLU A 239 9.89 -6.03 57.66
N LYS A 240 8.69 -6.24 57.13
CA LYS A 240 7.44 -5.82 57.77
C LYS A 240 6.38 -6.89 57.58
N CYS A 241 6.33 -7.81 58.54
CA CYS A 241 5.12 -8.54 58.87
C CYS A 241 4.31 -7.67 59.85
N GLU A 242 3.38 -6.86 59.35
CA GLU A 242 2.32 -6.25 60.16
C GLU A 242 1.01 -6.39 59.38
N GLY A 243 0.00 -7.03 60.00
CA GLY A 243 -1.33 -7.19 59.44
C GLY A 243 -1.77 -8.65 59.27
N GLN A 244 -1.73 -9.41 60.36
CA GLN A 244 -2.57 -10.60 60.51
C GLN A 244 -4.04 -10.19 60.40
N ASP A 245 -4.76 -10.76 59.43
CA ASP A 245 -6.18 -11.03 59.59
C ASP A 245 -6.38 -12.54 59.47
N SER A 246 -7.00 -13.08 60.52
CA SER A 246 -7.15 -14.50 60.83
C SER A 246 -8.10 -15.24 59.89
N ASP A 247 -7.91 -16.56 59.82
CA ASP A 247 -8.81 -17.59 59.24
C ASP A 247 -8.56 -18.13 57.83
N ARG A 248 -7.30 -18.43 57.47
CA ARG A 248 -7.02 -19.50 56.50
C ARG A 248 -5.77 -20.33 56.82
N PRO A 249 -5.85 -21.66 56.94
CA PRO A 249 -4.66 -22.52 56.95
C PRO A 249 -4.06 -22.61 55.53
N CYS A 250 -2.86 -22.04 55.35
CA CYS A 250 -2.05 -22.21 54.15
C CYS A 250 -1.31 -23.56 54.21
N ASP A 251 -2.01 -24.63 53.82
CA ASP A 251 -1.36 -25.82 53.30
C ASP A 251 -1.03 -25.58 51.83
N LEU A 252 0.24 -25.32 51.49
CA LEU A 252 0.81 -25.67 50.19
C LEU A 252 2.34 -25.57 50.26
N LYS A 253 2.95 -26.76 50.20
CA LYS A 253 4.38 -26.99 50.00
C LYS A 253 4.84 -26.31 48.70
N CYS A 254 5.81 -25.42 48.80
CA CYS A 254 6.66 -25.03 47.68
C CYS A 254 7.84 -26.00 47.56
N PRO A 255 7.90 -26.88 46.55
CA PRO A 255 9.17 -27.49 46.18
C PRO A 255 9.98 -26.51 45.33
N VAL A 256 11.01 -25.93 45.94
CA VAL A 256 12.15 -25.34 45.25
C VAL A 256 12.78 -26.44 44.42
N ARG A 257 12.80 -26.28 43.08
CA ARG A 257 13.50 -27.19 42.19
C ARG A 257 14.74 -26.46 41.68
N ASP A 258 15.88 -26.91 42.18
CA ASP A 258 17.21 -26.44 41.84
C ASP A 258 17.49 -26.59 40.34
N ALA A 259 18.00 -25.52 39.76
CA ALA A 259 18.61 -25.47 38.44
C ALA A 259 20.13 -25.45 38.64
N ALA A 260 20.82 -26.57 38.40
CA ALA A 260 22.24 -26.61 38.02
C ALA A 260 22.70 -28.06 37.82
N GLU A 261 22.61 -28.59 36.59
CA GLU A 261 23.52 -29.65 36.11
C GLU A 261 23.27 -29.87 34.60
N ALA A 262 24.06 -29.21 33.75
CA ALA A 262 24.37 -29.67 32.39
C ALA A 262 25.51 -28.83 31.78
N SER A 263 26.73 -29.06 32.27
CA SER A 263 27.92 -28.92 31.43
C SER A 263 28.18 -30.28 30.78
N ARG A 264 27.79 -30.42 29.50
CA ARG A 264 28.38 -31.32 28.50
C ARG A 264 27.80 -31.02 27.13
#